data_AF-A0A8J2VZA1-F1
#
_entry.id   AF-A0A8J2VZA1-F1
#
_cell.length_a   1.000
_cell.length_b   1.000
_cell.length_c   1.000
_cell.angle_alpha   90.00
_cell.angle_beta   90.00
_cell.angle_gamma   90.00
#
_symmetry.space_group_name_H-M   'P 1'
#
loop_
_entity.id
_entity.type
_entity.pdbx_description
1 polymer ?
#
loop_
_entity_poly.entity_id
_entity_poly.type
_entity_poly.pdbx_seq_one_letter_code
_entity_poly.pdbx_strand_id
1 'polypeptide(L)'
;MIIYFFGRGSGLSVVFHVEPHDYPDWSQSPYYGAKILISDPNDYPEITVLYKYVKVGDALEIKVEPMVFTSDDNLRSVPIDKRGCSFHDETILVHTDRYSTETCKTECKMKRYKEGCGCVPYKYPSGIKNKCLL
;
A
#
# COMPACT_ATOMS: atom_id res chain seq x y z
N MET A 1 -11.88 -26.32 16.24
CA MET A 1 -10.80 -25.67 17.01
C MET A 1 -9.72 -25.27 16.02
N ILE A 2 -9.65 -23.99 15.63
CA ILE A 2 -8.62 -23.50 14.71
C ILE A 2 -7.44 -23.08 15.58
N ILE A 3 -6.33 -23.82 15.51
CA ILE A 3 -5.08 -23.45 16.18
C ILE A 3 -4.36 -22.48 15.24
N TYR A 4 -4.24 -21.22 15.65
CA TYR A 4 -3.37 -20.28 14.97
C TYR A 4 -1.95 -20.36 15.55
N PHE A 5 -0.97 -20.65 14.69
CA PHE A 5 0.44 -20.53 15.04
C PHE A 5 0.88 -19.08 14.85
N PHE A 6 0.76 -18.26 15.90
CA PHE A 6 1.31 -16.92 15.95
C PHE A 6 2.63 -16.92 16.71
N GLY A 7 3.68 -16.32 16.16
CA GLY A 7 4.97 -16.19 16.84
C GLY A 7 6.15 -16.08 15.87
N ARG A 8 7.31 -15.70 16.41
CA ARG A 8 8.54 -15.44 15.64
C ARG A 8 8.99 -16.61 14.74
N GLY A 9 8.61 -17.85 15.07
CA GLY A 9 8.92 -19.06 14.30
C GLY A 9 7.94 -19.38 13.15
N SER A 10 6.78 -18.73 13.09
CA SER A 10 5.76 -18.95 12.04
C SER A 10 5.44 -17.69 11.23
N GLY A 11 6.15 -16.59 11.51
CA GLY A 11 6.07 -15.34 10.75
C GLY A 11 7.04 -15.30 9.56
N LEU A 12 7.12 -14.13 8.93
CA LEU A 12 8.08 -13.85 7.87
C LEU A 12 9.46 -13.53 8.47
N SER A 13 10.48 -14.27 8.07
CA SER A 13 11.89 -13.98 8.40
C SER A 13 12.65 -13.71 7.11
N VAL A 14 13.30 -12.55 7.03
CA VAL A 14 14.08 -12.12 5.87
C VAL A 14 15.44 -11.64 6.35
N VAL A 15 16.50 -12.09 5.69
CA VAL A 15 17.87 -11.61 5.89
C VAL A 15 18.27 -10.83 4.64
N PHE A 16 18.60 -9.55 4.81
CA PHE A 16 19.02 -8.70 3.71
C PHE A 16 20.54 -8.75 3.56
N HIS A 17 21.01 -9.11 2.36
CA HIS A 17 22.39 -8.89 1.97
C HIS A 17 22.48 -7.51 1.30
N VAL A 18 23.07 -6.55 2.00
CA VAL A 18 23.15 -5.15 1.57
C VAL A 18 24.61 -4.83 1.26
N GLU A 19 24.90 -4.50 0.01
CA GLU A 19 26.23 -4.07 -0.44
C GLU A 19 26.27 -2.53 -0.50
N PRO A 20 27.01 -1.84 0.40
CA PRO A 20 27.03 -0.39 0.43
C PRO A 20 27.51 0.28 -0.87
N HIS A 21 28.37 -0.40 -1.63
CA HIS A 21 28.94 0.09 -2.88
C HIS A 21 27.94 0.14 -4.04
N ASP A 22 26.83 -0.61 -3.96
CA ASP A 22 25.78 -0.62 -4.99
C ASP A 22 24.80 0.55 -4.83
N TYR A 23 24.90 1.31 -3.74
CA TYR A 23 24.04 2.48 -3.53
C TYR A 23 24.61 3.68 -4.29
N PRO A 24 23.79 4.34 -5.12
CA PRO A 24 24.26 5.51 -5.84
C PRO A 24 24.59 6.66 -4.88
N ASP A 25 25.64 7.42 -5.19
CA ASP A 25 26.08 8.57 -4.38
C ASP A 25 24.99 9.65 -4.22
N TRP A 26 24.08 9.74 -5.19
CA TRP A 26 22.93 10.65 -5.18
C TRP A 26 21.72 10.12 -4.40
N SER A 27 21.83 8.94 -3.78
CA SER A 27 20.77 8.38 -2.96
C SER A 27 20.47 9.28 -1.76
N GLN A 28 19.22 9.70 -1.62
CA GLN A 28 18.78 10.48 -0.46
C GLN A 28 18.57 9.63 0.81
N SER A 29 18.98 8.36 0.79
CA SER A 29 18.90 7.49 1.97
C SER A 29 20.09 7.79 2.89
N PRO A 30 19.86 8.26 4.14
CA PRO A 30 20.95 8.62 5.05
C PRO A 30 21.76 7.41 5.56
N TYR A 31 21.29 6.18 5.28
CA TYR A 31 21.90 4.94 5.73
C TYR A 31 21.82 3.86 4.63
N TYR A 32 22.71 2.88 4.73
CA TYR A 32 22.65 1.60 4.01
C TYR A 32 21.76 0.60 4.76
N GLY A 33 20.88 -0.07 4.03
CA GLY A 33 19.83 -0.89 4.64
C GLY A 33 18.56 -0.94 3.81
N ALA A 34 17.50 -1.50 4.39
CA ALA A 34 16.25 -1.75 3.71
C ALA A 34 15.08 -0.92 4.28
N LYS A 35 14.23 -0.41 3.39
CA LYS A 35 12.93 0.17 3.73
C LYS A 35 11.87 -0.93 3.66
N ILE A 36 11.12 -1.09 4.74
CA ILE A 36 10.09 -2.11 4.91
C ILE A 36 8.74 -1.39 4.97
N LEU A 37 7.85 -1.75 4.06
CA LEU A 37 6.47 -1.26 4.00
C LEU A 37 5.54 -2.46 4.16
N ILE A 38 4.52 -2.31 5.01
CA ILE A 38 3.48 -3.31 5.25
C ILE A 38 2.16 -2.66 4.88
N SER A 39 1.44 -3.25 3.94
CA SER A 39 0.14 -2.78 3.45
C SER A 39 -0.80 -3.96 3.23
N ASP A 40 -2.08 -3.69 3.00
CA ASP A 40 -3.02 -4.69 2.52
C ASP A 40 -2.54 -5.22 1.15
N PRO A 41 -2.61 -6.55 0.90
CA PRO A 41 -2.16 -7.12 -0.37
C PRO A 41 -3.01 -6.70 -1.58
N ASN A 42 -4.23 -6.20 -1.38
CA ASN A 42 -5.11 -5.70 -2.44
C ASN A 42 -4.94 -4.20 -2.68
N ASP A 43 -4.31 -3.48 -1.76
CA ASP A 43 -4.10 -2.05 -1.87
C ASP A 43 -2.78 -1.73 -2.57
N TYR A 44 -2.76 -0.63 -3.33
CA TYR A 44 -1.51 -0.12 -3.85
C TYR A 44 -0.64 0.38 -2.69
N PRO A 45 0.59 -0.16 -2.51
CA PRO A 45 1.48 0.27 -1.45
C PRO A 45 2.03 1.67 -1.78
N GLU A 46 1.38 2.69 -1.24
CA GLU A 46 1.82 4.07 -1.45
C GLU A 46 3.16 4.30 -0.73
N ILE A 47 4.23 4.45 -1.49
CA ILE A 47 5.60 4.62 -0.99
C ILE A 47 5.83 5.93 -0.22
N THR A 48 4.88 6.87 -0.23
CA THR A 48 4.93 8.11 0.54
C THR A 48 4.40 7.97 1.97
N VAL A 49 3.94 6.78 2.37
CA VAL A 49 3.40 6.52 3.72
C VAL A 49 4.47 6.05 4.71
N LEU A 50 4.03 5.65 5.91
CA LEU A 50 4.87 5.12 6.97
C LEU A 50 5.62 3.86 6.53
N TYR A 51 6.95 3.95 6.51
CA TYR A 51 7.84 2.82 6.36
C TYR A 51 8.67 2.62 7.63
N LYS A 52 9.12 1.38 7.83
CA LYS A 52 10.16 1.04 8.80
C LYS A 52 11.48 0.92 8.05
N TYR A 53 12.57 1.12 8.78
CA TYR A 53 13.90 1.05 8.22
C TYR A 53 14.76 0.14 9.08
N VAL A 54 15.56 -0.72 8.44
CA VAL A 54 16.57 -1.54 9.11
C VAL A 54 17.94 -1.21 8.50
N LYS A 55 18.89 -0.87 9.36
CA LYS A 55 20.28 -0.58 8.97
C LYS A 55 21.06 -1.89 8.84
N VAL A 56 22.16 -1.86 8.09
CA VAL A 56 23.13 -2.96 8.09
C VAL A 56 23.63 -3.21 9.51
N GLY A 57 23.63 -4.48 9.93
CA GLY A 57 24.06 -4.91 11.27
C GLY A 57 22.94 -4.92 12.31
N ASP A 58 21.80 -4.27 12.05
CA ASP A 58 20.66 -4.26 12.96
C ASP A 58 19.68 -5.40 12.64
N ALA A 59 19.06 -5.94 13.69
CA ALA A 59 17.92 -6.84 13.56
C ALA A 59 16.64 -6.08 13.93
N LEU A 60 15.64 -6.11 13.04
CA LEU A 60 14.34 -5.50 13.26
C LEU A 60 13.26 -6.58 13.37
N GLU A 61 12.54 -6.58 14.49
CA GLU A 61 11.34 -7.40 14.68
C GLU A 61 10.09 -6.51 14.62
N ILE A 62 9.14 -6.84 13.75
CA ILE A 62 7.91 -6.07 13.55
C ILE A 62 6.73 -6.93 13.99
N LYS A 63 6.07 -6.51 15.07
CA LYS A 63 4.76 -7.06 15.45
C LYS A 63 3.68 -6.38 14.62
N VAL A 64 2.90 -7.19 13.89
CA VAL A 64 1.78 -6.70 13.08
C VAL A 64 0.48 -7.02 13.79
N GLU A 65 -0.32 -5.99 14.09
CA GLU A 65 -1.66 -6.11 14.68
C GLU A 65 -2.68 -5.55 13.67
N PRO A 66 -3.28 -6.39 12.82
CA PRO A 66 -4.22 -5.91 11.82
C PRO A 66 -5.53 -5.45 12.46
N MET A 67 -5.99 -4.27 12.08
CA MET A 67 -7.33 -3.77 12.41
C MET A 67 -8.22 -3.89 11.17
N VAL A 68 -9.25 -4.73 11.26
CA VAL A 68 -10.17 -4.99 10.15
C VAL A 68 -11.50 -4.32 10.47
N PHE A 69 -11.93 -3.42 9.58
CA PHE A 69 -13.23 -2.76 9.66
C PHE A 69 -14.14 -3.32 8.57
N THR A 70 -15.27 -3.92 8.96
CA THR A 70 -16.28 -4.44 8.04
C THR A 70 -17.61 -3.75 8.29
N SER A 71 -18.29 -3.38 7.21
CA SER A 71 -19.65 -2.83 7.28
C SER A 71 -20.68 -3.96 7.34
N ASP A 72 -21.73 -3.78 8.15
CA ASP A 72 -22.88 -4.68 8.18
C ASP A 72 -23.74 -4.50 6.92
N ASP A 73 -24.24 -5.59 6.33
CA ASP A 73 -25.04 -5.55 5.10
C ASP A 73 -26.33 -4.72 5.25
N ASN A 74 -26.85 -4.53 6.46
CA ASN A 74 -28.01 -3.68 6.71
C ASN A 74 -27.77 -2.21 6.31
N LEU A 75 -26.50 -1.76 6.29
CA LEU A 75 -26.12 -0.41 5.83
C LEU A 75 -26.35 -0.20 4.34
N ARG A 76 -26.59 -1.27 3.55
CA ARG A 76 -26.99 -1.15 2.12
C ARG A 76 -28.33 -0.46 1.95
N SER A 77 -29.19 -0.47 2.97
CA SER A 77 -30.47 0.27 2.97
C SER A 77 -30.29 1.79 3.01
N VAL A 78 -29.14 2.28 3.46
CA VAL A 78 -28.82 3.71 3.54
C VAL A 78 -28.15 4.13 2.22
N PRO A 79 -28.66 5.17 1.52
CA PRO A 79 -28.04 5.68 0.31
C PRO A 79 -26.58 6.08 0.51
N ILE A 80 -25.74 5.85 -0.50
CA ILE A 80 -24.29 6.09 -0.49
C ILE A 80 -23.94 7.50 0.02
N ASP A 81 -24.65 8.50 -0.49
CA ASP A 81 -24.43 9.92 -0.15
C ASP A 81 -24.64 10.23 1.34
N LYS A 82 -25.46 9.44 2.04
CA LYS A 82 -25.75 9.63 3.47
C LYS A 82 -24.82 8.83 4.38
N ARG A 83 -24.33 7.68 3.93
CA ARG A 83 -23.46 6.80 4.75
C ARG A 83 -21.97 7.12 4.63
N GLY A 84 -21.54 7.78 3.55
CA GLY A 84 -20.17 8.28 3.39
C GLY A 84 -19.09 7.21 3.12
N CYS A 85 -19.46 5.95 2.89
CA CYS A 85 -18.57 4.86 2.46
C CYS A 85 -19.25 4.02 1.38
N SER A 86 -18.50 3.14 0.70
CA SER A 86 -19.05 2.23 -0.32
C SER A 86 -18.74 0.77 -0.02
N PHE A 87 -19.65 -0.13 -0.41
CA PHE A 87 -19.35 -1.55 -0.52
C PHE A 87 -18.57 -1.83 -1.82
N HIS A 88 -17.89 -2.97 -1.86
CA HIS A 88 -17.01 -3.34 -2.97
C HIS A 88 -17.74 -3.42 -4.32
N ASP A 89 -19.01 -3.77 -4.33
CA ASP A 89 -19.85 -3.95 -5.52
C ASP A 89 -20.52 -2.65 -6.02
N GLU A 90 -20.49 -1.58 -5.22
CA GLU A 90 -21.20 -0.34 -5.56
C GLU A 90 -20.28 0.72 -6.19
N THR A 91 -18.98 0.57 -6.04
CA THR A 91 -17.99 1.49 -6.63
C THR A 91 -17.18 0.77 -7.69
N ILE A 92 -17.36 1.18 -8.94
CA ILE A 92 -16.54 0.69 -10.05
C ILE A 92 -15.18 1.39 -9.97
N LEU A 93 -14.16 0.60 -9.68
CA LEU A 93 -12.77 1.01 -9.69
C LEU A 93 -12.15 0.65 -11.04
N VAL A 94 -11.31 1.52 -11.57
CA VAL A 94 -10.77 1.39 -12.94
C VAL A 94 -9.47 0.57 -12.97
N HIS A 95 -8.75 0.52 -11.86
CA HIS A 95 -7.40 -0.04 -11.76
C HIS A 95 -7.26 -1.10 -10.67
N THR A 96 -8.29 -1.32 -9.87
CA THR A 96 -8.26 -2.22 -8.70
C THR A 96 -9.60 -2.94 -8.57
N ASP A 97 -9.58 -4.18 -8.08
CA ASP A 97 -10.79 -5.03 -8.04
C ASP A 97 -11.55 -4.97 -6.70
N ARG A 98 -10.93 -4.40 -5.65
CA ARG A 98 -11.52 -4.29 -4.31
C ARG A 98 -11.52 -2.85 -3.82
N TYR A 99 -12.70 -2.41 -3.38
CA TYR A 99 -12.82 -1.13 -2.70
C TYR A 99 -12.16 -1.14 -1.31
N SER A 100 -11.25 -0.21 -1.11
CA SER A 100 -10.77 0.21 0.20
C SER A 100 -10.62 1.73 0.21
N THR A 101 -10.48 2.31 1.39
CA THR A 101 -10.21 3.75 1.52
C THR A 101 -8.91 4.15 0.83
N GLU A 102 -7.86 3.32 0.92
CA GLU A 102 -6.54 3.62 0.35
C GLU A 102 -6.54 3.45 -1.18
N THR A 103 -7.25 2.45 -1.67
CA THR A 103 -7.48 2.24 -3.11
C THR A 103 -8.28 3.39 -3.72
N CYS A 104 -9.36 3.83 -3.07
CA CYS A 104 -10.16 4.98 -3.51
C CYS A 104 -9.33 6.27 -3.58
N LYS A 105 -8.48 6.53 -2.57
CA LYS A 105 -7.56 7.67 -2.57
C LYS A 105 -6.56 7.58 -3.72
N THR A 106 -6.03 6.39 -3.98
CA THR A 106 -5.06 6.16 -5.06
C THR A 106 -5.67 6.44 -6.43
N GLU A 107 -6.86 5.89 -6.72
CA GLU A 107 -7.55 6.17 -7.99
C GLU A 107 -7.95 7.64 -8.13
N CYS A 108 -8.37 8.29 -7.04
CA CYS A 108 -8.67 9.73 -7.03
C CYS A 108 -7.43 10.57 -7.40
N LYS A 109 -6.26 10.25 -6.84
CA LYS A 109 -4.99 10.90 -7.24
C LYS A 109 -4.68 10.65 -8.71
N MET A 110 -4.78 9.40 -9.17
CA MET A 110 -4.53 9.04 -10.58
C MET A 110 -5.45 9.82 -11.53
N LYS A 111 -6.74 9.92 -11.22
CA LYS A 111 -7.72 10.71 -11.98
C LYS A 111 -7.32 12.18 -12.03
N ARG A 112 -6.96 12.76 -10.88
CA ARG A 112 -6.54 14.17 -10.81
C ARG A 112 -5.26 14.46 -11.61
N TYR A 113 -4.29 13.55 -11.60
CA TYR A 113 -3.10 13.68 -12.46
C TYR A 113 -3.46 13.59 -13.94
N LYS A 114 -4.34 12.66 -14.31
CA LYS A 114 -4.79 12.50 -15.70
C LYS A 114 -5.55 13.74 -16.20
N GLU A 115 -6.41 14.33 -15.37
CA GLU A 115 -7.19 15.53 -15.71
C GLU A 115 -6.33 16.80 -15.74
N GLY A 116 -5.42 16.97 -14.76
CA GLY A 116 -4.59 18.16 -14.65
C GLY A 116 -3.34 18.17 -15.52
N CYS A 117 -2.69 17.02 -15.69
CA CYS A 117 -1.40 16.88 -16.37
C CYS A 117 -1.46 16.02 -17.64
N GLY A 118 -2.59 15.35 -17.94
CA GLY A 118 -2.73 14.48 -19.11
C GLY A 118 -2.04 13.11 -18.99
N CYS A 119 -1.42 12.83 -17.83
CA CYS A 119 -0.63 11.63 -17.58
C CYS A 119 -0.76 11.17 -16.13
N VAL A 120 -0.33 9.93 -15.84
CA VAL A 120 -0.29 9.39 -14.49
C VAL A 120 1.17 9.05 -14.12
N PRO A 121 1.62 9.34 -12.89
CA PRO A 121 2.98 9.01 -12.46
C PRO A 121 3.32 7.54 -12.66
N TYR A 122 4.55 7.26 -13.10
CA TYR A 122 5.01 5.91 -13.45
C TYR A 122 4.85 4.89 -12.32
N LYS A 123 4.88 5.35 -11.06
CA LYS A 123 4.78 4.52 -9.86
C LYS A 123 3.44 3.79 -9.75
N TYR A 124 2.34 4.39 -10.20
CA TYR A 124 1.00 3.82 -10.03
C TYR A 124 0.77 2.60 -10.95
N PRO A 125 -0.09 1.64 -10.52
CA PRO A 125 -0.32 0.40 -11.23
C PRO A 125 -1.06 0.65 -12.56
N SER A 126 -0.80 -0.23 -13.52
CA SER A 126 -0.85 0.10 -14.95
C SER A 126 -2.16 -0.34 -15.62
N GLY A 127 -2.91 0.64 -16.13
CA GLY A 127 -3.86 0.49 -17.25
C GLY A 127 -3.83 1.66 -18.24
N ILE A 128 -2.92 2.62 -18.03
CA ILE A 128 -2.89 3.93 -18.71
C ILE A 128 -1.62 4.02 -19.57
N LYS A 129 -1.77 4.32 -20.86
CA LYS A 129 -0.67 4.46 -21.82
C LYS A 129 0.20 5.70 -21.58
N ASN A 130 -0.36 6.74 -20.97
CA ASN A 130 0.32 8.02 -20.73
C ASN A 130 0.94 8.06 -19.32
N LYS A 131 2.17 7.54 -19.19
CA LYS A 131 2.94 7.61 -17.93
C LYS A 131 3.84 8.84 -17.91
N CYS A 132 3.91 9.52 -16.78
CA CYS A 132 4.85 10.61 -16.52
C CYS A 132 6.01 10.17 -15.63
N LEU A 133 7.22 10.62 -16.00
CA LEU A 133 8.42 10.60 -15.17
C LEU A 133 8.40 11.85 -14.31
N LEU A 134 7.68 11.80 -13.19
CA LEU A 134 7.82 12.78 -12.11
C LEU A 134 8.87 12.28 -11.12
#